data_AF-A0A1H0QQ84-F1
#
_entry.id   AF-A0A1H0QQ84-F1
#
_cell.length_a   1.000
_cell.length_b   1.000
_cell.length_c   1.000
_cell.angle_alpha   90.00
_cell.angle_beta   90.00
_cell.angle_gamma   90.00
#
_symmetry.space_group_name_H-M   'P 1'
#
loop_
_entity.id
_entity.type
_entity.pdbx_description
1 polymer ?
#
loop_
_entity_poly.entity_id
_entity_poly.type
_entity_poly.pdbx_seq_one_letter_code
_entity_poly.pdbx_strand_id
1 'polypeptide(L)'
;MTNLNHSMRPKMKRDTFFLHNPNGSVYFRNNESSFRMEDELIDQWIEKLISIFNGGNRLEDLTDGLPDQHRNQVYRTAVMLYRNGFVQDVSQDTPHQLPEWVLKEYASQIEFLDNPE
;
A
#
# COMPACT_ATOMS: atom_id res chain seq x y z
N MET A 1 -1.25 14.97 15.64
CA MET A 1 -0.70 13.74 15.04
C MET A 1 -1.88 12.83 14.78
N THR A 2 -2.31 12.68 13.53
CA THR A 2 -3.41 11.78 13.19
C THR A 2 -3.04 10.37 13.60
N ASN A 3 -3.92 9.70 14.34
CA ASN A 3 -3.81 8.31 14.80
C ASN A 3 -3.30 7.42 13.66
N LEU A 4 -2.00 7.18 13.65
CA LEU A 4 -1.36 6.23 12.76
C LEU A 4 -1.70 4.86 13.33
N ASN A 5 -2.52 4.10 12.62
CA ASN A 5 -2.87 2.77 13.05
C ASN A 5 -1.63 1.86 12.84
N HIS A 6 -0.77 1.76 13.85
CA HIS A 6 0.44 0.93 13.81
C HIS A 6 0.13 -0.54 13.44
N SER A 7 -1.07 -0.99 13.82
CA SER A 7 -1.57 -2.33 13.56
C SER A 7 -2.11 -2.54 12.13
N MET A 8 -2.21 -1.47 11.33
CA MET A 8 -2.67 -1.51 9.94
C MET A 8 -1.86 -2.51 9.13
N ARG A 9 -2.53 -3.27 8.27
CA ARG A 9 -1.91 -4.13 7.26
C ARG A 9 -2.13 -3.48 5.89
N PRO A 10 -1.18 -2.66 5.39
CA PRO A 10 -1.37 -1.93 4.16
C PRO A 10 -1.32 -2.87 2.95
N LYS A 11 -2.35 -2.81 2.11
CA LYS A 11 -2.41 -3.48 0.79
C LYS A 11 -2.68 -2.43 -0.29
N MET A 12 -1.85 -2.37 -1.32
CA MET A 12 -2.11 -1.54 -2.50
C MET A 12 -3.39 -2.00 -3.19
N LYS A 13 -4.26 -1.07 -3.60
CA LYS A 13 -5.38 -1.39 -4.48
C LYS A 13 -4.86 -1.75 -5.87
N ARG A 14 -5.50 -2.73 -6.53
CA ARG A 14 -5.06 -3.24 -7.85
C ARG A 14 -5.08 -2.22 -8.95
N ASP A 15 -6.07 -1.35 -8.92
CA ASP A 15 -6.26 -0.28 -9.88
C ASP A 15 -5.25 0.87 -9.67
N THR A 16 -4.31 0.75 -8.73
CA THR A 16 -3.26 1.74 -8.54
C THR A 16 -2.21 1.67 -9.63
N PHE A 17 -2.10 2.76 -10.38
CA PHE A 17 -1.01 3.03 -11.30
C PHE A 17 -0.20 4.23 -10.81
N PHE A 18 1.10 4.20 -11.07
CA PHE A 18 1.99 5.32 -10.79
C PHE A 18 2.91 5.60 -11.97
N LEU A 19 3.28 6.86 -12.14
CA LEU A 19 4.18 7.33 -13.19
C LEU A 19 5.22 8.27 -12.60
N HIS A 20 6.49 7.99 -12.87
CA HIS A 20 7.59 8.88 -12.52
C HIS A 20 7.60 10.10 -13.44
N ASN A 21 7.70 11.30 -12.88
CA ASN A 21 7.90 12.52 -13.65
C ASN A 21 9.38 12.90 -13.67
N PRO A 22 9.87 13.56 -14.74
CA PRO A 22 11.26 14.01 -14.83
C PRO A 22 11.69 14.98 -13.72
N ASN A 23 10.75 15.62 -13.03
CA ASN A 23 11.01 16.52 -11.91
C ASN A 23 11.13 15.81 -10.55
N GLY A 24 11.16 14.47 -10.52
CA GLY A 24 11.26 13.67 -9.28
C GLY A 24 9.92 13.41 -8.57
N SER A 25 8.82 14.01 -9.04
CA SER A 25 7.48 13.71 -8.50
C SER A 25 6.93 12.39 -9.05
N VAL A 26 6.01 11.78 -8.31
CA VAL A 26 5.28 10.58 -8.76
C VAL A 26 3.80 10.91 -8.88
N TYR A 27 3.23 10.67 -10.05
CA TYR A 27 1.80 10.79 -10.30
C TYR A 27 1.12 9.46 -10.01
N PHE A 28 0.10 9.48 -9.16
CA PHE A 28 -0.72 8.32 -8.81
C PHE A 28 -2.10 8.46 -9.44
N ARG A 29 -2.64 7.36 -9.95
CA ARG A 29 -4.01 7.26 -10.45
C ARG A 29 -4.61 5.91 -10.13
N ASN A 30 -5.86 5.89 -9.70
CA ASN A 30 -6.69 4.71 -9.65
C ASN A 30 -8.02 4.96 -10.38
N ASN A 31 -9.00 4.08 -10.27
CA ASN A 31 -10.29 4.25 -10.95
C ASN A 31 -11.11 5.40 -10.35
N GLU A 32 -10.86 5.75 -9.08
CA GLU A 32 -11.63 6.75 -8.33
C GLU A 32 -11.01 8.15 -8.37
N SER A 33 -9.69 8.26 -8.42
CA SER A 33 -8.97 9.51 -8.20
C SER A 33 -7.56 9.53 -8.77
N SER A 34 -6.95 10.70 -8.75
CA SER A 34 -5.52 10.87 -9.02
C SER A 34 -4.92 11.97 -8.16
N PHE A 35 -3.64 11.86 -7.87
CA PHE A 35 -2.89 12.90 -7.17
C PHE A 35 -1.40 12.84 -7.54
N ARG A 36 -0.67 13.92 -7.24
CA ARG A 36 0.78 14.01 -7.41
C ARG A 36 1.46 14.05 -6.05
N MET A 37 2.49 13.23 -5.89
CA MET A 37 3.38 13.28 -4.73
C MET A 37 4.71 13.93 -5.12
N GLU A 38 5.10 14.98 -4.39
CA GLU A 38 6.35 15.72 -4.60
C GLU A 38 7.29 15.60 -3.39
N ASP A 39 7.08 14.58 -2.55
CA ASP A 39 7.89 14.35 -1.34
C ASP A 39 9.32 13.92 -1.72
N GLU A 40 10.29 14.27 -0.89
CA GLU A 40 11.70 13.99 -1.17
C GLU A 40 11.93 12.48 -1.42
N LEU A 41 12.63 12.19 -2.52
CA LEU A 41 13.05 10.86 -2.94
C LEU A 41 11.90 9.89 -3.26
N ILE A 42 10.64 10.33 -3.36
CA ILE A 42 9.51 9.41 -3.62
C ILE A 42 9.72 8.55 -4.86
N ASP A 43 10.34 9.11 -5.90
CA ASP A 43 10.76 8.40 -7.10
C ASP A 43 11.72 7.23 -6.84
N GLN A 44 12.52 7.28 -5.78
CA GLN A 44 13.51 6.26 -5.42
C GLN A 44 12.95 5.13 -4.57
N TRP A 45 11.92 5.38 -3.77
CA TRP A 45 11.47 4.41 -2.76
C TRP A 45 10.01 3.96 -2.93
N ILE A 46 9.26 4.53 -3.87
CA ILE A 46 7.87 4.11 -4.16
C ILE A 46 7.77 2.65 -4.62
N GLU A 47 8.68 2.19 -5.47
CA GLU A 47 8.68 0.80 -5.93
C GLU A 47 8.82 -0.19 -4.77
N LYS A 48 9.71 0.14 -3.82
CA LYS A 48 9.91 -0.65 -2.61
C LYS A 48 8.65 -0.67 -1.74
N LEU A 49 7.98 0.48 -1.58
CA LEU A 49 6.71 0.53 -0.85
C LEU A 49 5.65 -0.36 -1.47
N ILE A 50 5.46 -0.28 -2.78
CA ILE A 50 4.44 -1.06 -3.49
C ILE A 50 4.69 -2.55 -3.29
N SER A 51 5.96 -2.97 -3.33
CA SER A 51 6.35 -4.36 -3.09
C SER A 51 6.01 -4.85 -1.68
N ILE A 52 6.20 -4.00 -0.65
CA ILE A 52 5.96 -4.39 0.75
C ILE A 52 4.51 -4.20 1.21
N PHE A 53 3.73 -3.33 0.56
CA PHE A 53 2.31 -3.07 0.86
C PHE A 53 1.40 -4.11 0.19
N ASN A 54 1.52 -5.35 0.66
CA ASN A 54 0.79 -6.51 0.16
C ASN A 54 -0.28 -7.04 1.13
N GLY A 55 -0.47 -6.40 2.29
CA GLY A 55 -1.43 -6.80 3.31
C GLY A 55 -0.98 -7.94 4.24
N GLY A 56 0.21 -8.53 4.01
CA GLY A 56 0.72 -9.64 4.82
C GLY A 56 1.33 -9.23 6.16
N ASN A 57 1.95 -8.06 6.22
CA ASN A 57 2.68 -7.56 7.40
C ASN A 57 2.00 -6.31 7.98
N ARG A 58 2.14 -6.08 9.30
CA ARG A 58 1.70 -4.83 9.91
C ARG A 58 2.67 -3.71 9.59
N LEU A 59 2.19 -2.48 9.61
CA LEU A 59 3.02 -1.30 9.36
C LEU A 59 4.14 -1.14 10.39
N GLU A 60 3.91 -1.55 11.64
CA GLU A 60 4.95 -1.66 12.67
C GLU A 60 6.04 -2.69 12.29
N ASP A 61 5.65 -3.88 11.82
CA ASP A 61 6.60 -4.93 11.40
C ASP A 61 7.46 -4.47 10.21
N LEU A 62 6.83 -3.79 9.25
CA LEU A 62 7.51 -3.25 8.06
C LEU A 62 8.53 -2.16 8.37
N THR A 63 8.43 -1.55 9.55
CA THR A 63 9.29 -0.43 9.96
C THR A 63 10.19 -0.76 11.14
N ASP A 64 10.11 -1.98 11.66
CA ASP A 64 10.97 -2.44 12.75
C ASP A 64 12.45 -2.45 12.31
N GLY A 65 13.33 -1.99 13.19
CA GLY A 65 14.76 -1.85 12.91
C GLY A 65 15.16 -0.76 11.89
N LEU A 66 14.21 -0.03 11.28
CA LEU A 66 14.54 1.10 10.41
C LEU A 66 14.96 2.34 11.21
N PRO A 67 15.92 3.14 10.72
CA PRO A 67 16.19 4.47 11.28
C PRO A 67 14.94 5.35 11.30
N ASP A 68 14.81 6.23 12.29
CA ASP A 68 13.61 7.04 12.53
C ASP A 68 13.15 7.82 11.29
N GLN A 69 14.08 8.34 10.49
CA GLN A 69 13.78 9.06 9.26
C GLN A 69 13.05 8.15 8.25
N HIS A 70 13.54 6.93 8.04
CA HIS A 70 12.93 5.98 7.11
C HIS A 70 11.58 5.48 7.63
N ARG A 71 11.49 5.17 8.94
CA ARG A 71 10.23 4.80 9.58
C ARG A 71 9.17 5.89 9.37
N ASN A 72 9.50 7.13 9.70
CA ASN A 72 8.57 8.26 9.56
C ASN A 72 8.13 8.44 8.11
N GLN A 73 9.03 8.22 7.15
CA GLN A 73 8.71 8.32 5.73
C GLN A 73 7.71 7.24 5.28
N VAL A 74 7.93 5.98 5.67
CA VAL A 74 6.99 4.88 5.39
C VAL A 74 5.60 5.17 5.97
N TYR A 75 5.54 5.60 7.23
CA TYR A 75 4.28 5.96 7.88
C TYR A 75 3.56 7.13 7.20
N ARG A 76 4.29 8.20 6.85
CA ARG A 76 3.71 9.36 6.15
C ARG A 76 3.09 8.96 4.82
N THR A 77 3.78 8.17 4.01
CA THR A 77 3.27 7.76 2.71
C THR A 77 2.17 6.72 2.81
N ALA A 78 2.24 5.79 3.77
CA ALA A 78 1.12 4.88 4.06
C ALA A 78 -0.17 5.67 4.35
N VAL A 79 -0.09 6.70 5.20
CA VAL A 79 -1.24 7.57 5.51
C VAL A 79 -1.70 8.35 4.29
N MET A 80 -0.77 8.89 3.48
CA MET A 80 -1.16 9.62 2.28
C MET A 80 -1.89 8.71 1.29
N LEU A 81 -1.33 7.56 0.97
CA LEU A 81 -1.92 6.60 0.04
C LEU A 81 -3.26 6.08 0.57
N TYR A 82 -3.36 5.79 1.87
CA TYR A 82 -4.61 5.38 2.50
C TYR A 82 -5.70 6.46 2.38
N ARG A 83 -5.38 7.71 2.72
CA ARG A 83 -6.35 8.83 2.64
C ARG A 83 -6.80 9.15 1.22
N ASN A 84 -5.92 8.94 0.24
CA ASN A 84 -6.27 9.15 -1.16
C ASN A 84 -6.90 7.90 -1.80
N GLY A 85 -7.13 6.82 -1.05
CA GLY A 85 -7.83 5.63 -1.54
C GLY A 85 -6.98 4.67 -2.37
N PHE A 86 -5.65 4.74 -2.28
CA PHE A 86 -4.69 3.89 -3.03
C PHE A 86 -4.22 2.68 -2.23
N VAL A 87 -4.30 2.76 -0.91
CA VAL A 87 -3.99 1.67 0.02
C VAL A 87 -5.23 1.40 0.86
N GLN A 88 -5.50 0.13 1.13
CA GLN A 88 -6.50 -0.29 2.11
C GLN A 88 -5.85 -0.94 3.32
N ASP A 89 -6.52 -0.86 4.47
CA ASP A 89 -6.14 -1.59 5.68
C ASP A 89 -6.87 -2.93 5.71
N VAL A 90 -6.15 -4.03 5.49
CA VAL A 90 -6.70 -5.39 5.56
C VAL A 90 -6.53 -6.03 6.95
N SER A 91 -6.21 -5.24 7.99
CA SER A 91 -6.00 -5.77 9.34
C SER A 91 -7.26 -6.39 9.96
N GLN A 92 -8.45 -6.00 9.46
CA GLN A 92 -9.75 -6.52 9.91
C GLN A 92 -10.31 -7.61 9.00
N ASP A 93 -9.62 -7.93 7.90
CA ASP A 93 -10.07 -9.00 7.01
C ASP A 93 -10.05 -10.30 7.78
N THR A 94 -11.19 -11.00 7.75
CA THR A 94 -11.32 -12.25 8.50
C THR A 94 -10.35 -13.27 7.88
N PRO A 95 -9.50 -13.93 8.67
CA PRO A 95 -8.61 -14.97 8.16
C PRO A 95 -9.45 -16.02 7.45
N HIS A 96 -9.27 -16.16 6.13
CA HIS A 96 -9.93 -17.24 5.41
C HIS A 96 -9.37 -18.58 5.90
N GLN A 97 -10.24 -19.56 6.09
CA GLN A 97 -9.82 -20.92 6.45
C GLN A 97 -9.47 -21.76 5.20
N LEU A 98 -9.32 -21.12 4.04
CA LEU A 98 -9.00 -21.78 2.79
C LEU A 98 -7.56 -22.31 2.83
N PRO A 99 -7.34 -23.57 2.41
CA PRO A 99 -6.00 -24.10 2.22
C PRO A 99 -5.19 -23.25 1.23
N GLU A 100 -3.87 -23.19 1.42
CA GLU A 100 -2.96 -22.39 0.60
C GLU A 100 -3.06 -22.71 -0.90
N TRP A 101 -3.28 -23.97 -1.26
CA TRP A 101 -3.46 -24.39 -2.65
C TRP A 101 -4.72 -23.80 -3.29
N VAL A 102 -5.80 -23.61 -2.52
CA VAL A 102 -7.05 -22.99 -3.01
C VAL A 102 -6.82 -21.52 -3.29
N LEU A 103 -6.13 -20.83 -2.39
CA LEU A 103 -5.80 -19.41 -2.57
C LEU A 103 -4.94 -19.19 -3.81
N LYS A 104 -3.99 -20.11 -4.06
CA LYS A 104 -3.12 -20.04 -5.24
C LYS A 104 -3.87 -20.34 -6.53
N GLU A 105 -4.70 -21.37 -6.54
CA GLU A 105 -5.49 -21.77 -7.71
C GLU A 105 -6.50 -20.69 -8.12
N TYR A 106 -7.15 -20.07 -7.13
CA TYR A 106 -8.19 -19.07 -7.34
C TYR A 106 -7.73 -17.63 -7.08
N ALA A 107 -6.41 -17.39 -7.09
CA ALA A 107 -5.84 -16.08 -6.80
C ALA A 107 -6.53 -15.01 -7.67
N SER A 108 -6.51 -15.16 -8.99
CA SER A 108 -7.11 -14.19 -9.93
C SER A 108 -8.60 -13.90 -9.68
N GLN A 109 -9.39 -14.88 -9.23
CA GLN A 109 -10.82 -14.73 -8.97
C GLN A 109 -11.09 -14.03 -7.64
N ILE A 110 -10.39 -14.43 -6.57
CA ILE A 110 -10.44 -13.75 -5.27
C ILE A 110 -10.05 -12.28 -5.46
N GLU A 111 -9.03 -12.07 -6.27
CA GLU A 111 -8.48 -10.78 -6.62
C GLU A 111 -9.44 -9.86 -7.39
N PHE A 112 -10.28 -10.42 -8.27
CA PHE A 112 -11.35 -9.70 -8.97
C PHE A 112 -12.47 -9.25 -8.02
N LEU A 113 -12.87 -10.12 -7.09
CA LEU A 113 -13.91 -9.81 -6.10
C LEU A 113 -13.50 -8.65 -5.17
N ASP A 114 -12.22 -8.56 -4.83
CA ASP A 114 -11.68 -7.48 -4.00
C ASP A 114 -11.68 -6.10 -4.70
N ASN A 115 -11.68 -6.05 -6.04
CA ASN A 115 -11.60 -4.80 -6.82
C ASN A 115 -12.50 -4.88 -8.08
N PRO A 116 -13.83 -4.76 -7.93
CA PRO A 116 -14.73 -4.70 -9.07
C PRO A 116 -14.50 -3.42 -9.89
N GLU A 117 -14.61 -3.51 -11.22
CA GLU A 117 -14.49 -2.37 -12.16
C GLU A 117 -15.49 -1.23 -11.91
#